data_AF-A0A3Q0INX1-F1
#
_entry.id   AF-A0A3Q0INX1-F1
#
_cell.length_a   1.000
_cell.length_b   1.000
_cell.length_c   1.000
_cell.angle_alpha   90.00
_cell.angle_beta   90.00
_cell.angle_gamma   90.00
#
_symmetry.space_group_name_H-M   'P 1'
#
loop_
_entity.id
_entity.type
_entity.pdbx_description
1 polymer ?
#
loop_
_entity_poly.entity_id
_entity_poly.type
_entity_poly.pdbx_seq_one_letter_code
_entity_poly.pdbx_strand_id
1 'polypeptide(L)'
;MIQSGISAQEIAIEFQGNALVDNKKTLKDYNIQDGDLVLLKRVQVARTSNPSDDFARILRQQYEEREKREQLRQRMLTADPFDTEAQKLIAEEIKKSNIQANMEAAMEYNPETFGSVIMLYINCRVNGHPVKAFIDSGAQTTIMSAACAARVNITRLIDTRWAGIAKGVGVQRIIGRIHMVQIAIENDFLTTSFSVLEDQPMDMLLGLDMLKRHQVQIAIENDFLTTSFSVLEDQPMDMLLGLDMLKRHQA
;
A
#
# COMPACT_ATOMS: atom_id res chain seq x y z
N MET A 1 -2.88 16.27 -7.70
CA MET A 1 -3.84 16.04 -6.60
C MET A 1 -3.06 15.55 -5.40
N ILE A 2 -2.97 16.36 -4.34
CA ILE A 2 -2.31 15.96 -3.08
C ILE A 2 -3.37 15.23 -2.25
N GLN A 3 -3.16 13.94 -2.00
CA GLN A 3 -4.10 13.08 -1.27
C GLN A 3 -3.67 13.05 0.19
N SER A 4 -4.22 13.94 1.02
CA SER A 4 -3.80 14.14 2.42
C SER A 4 -4.24 13.04 3.40
N GLY A 5 -4.88 11.96 2.93
CA GLY A 5 -5.42 10.90 3.80
C GLY A 5 -6.53 11.35 4.77
N ILE A 6 -6.95 12.61 4.70
CA ILE A 6 -8.00 13.21 5.52
C ILE A 6 -9.26 13.30 4.66
N SER A 7 -10.40 12.86 5.20
CA SER A 7 -11.71 12.99 4.52
C SER A 7 -11.96 14.46 4.15
N ALA A 8 -12.44 14.73 2.94
CA ALA A 8 -12.78 16.09 2.49
C ALA A 8 -13.79 16.80 3.42
N GLN A 9 -14.51 16.04 4.25
CA GLN A 9 -15.45 16.54 5.25
C GLN A 9 -14.77 17.10 6.52
N GLU A 10 -13.48 16.85 6.73
CA GLU A 10 -12.71 17.28 7.92
C GLU A 10 -11.72 18.43 7.60
N ILE A 11 -11.81 19.01 6.42
CA ILE A 11 -10.85 19.97 5.90
C ILE A 11 -11.55 21.30 5.59
N ALA A 12 -11.10 22.39 6.20
CA ALA A 12 -11.43 23.75 5.77
C ALA A 12 -10.22 24.38 5.07
N ILE A 13 -10.49 25.06 3.97
CA ILE A 13 -9.50 25.84 3.23
C ILE A 13 -9.76 27.31 3.55
N GLU A 14 -8.73 28.03 3.99
CA GLU A 14 -8.77 29.47 4.23
C GLU A 14 -7.84 30.21 3.28
N PHE A 15 -8.32 31.35 2.77
CA PHE A 15 -7.53 32.30 1.99
C PHE A 15 -7.73 33.70 2.57
N GLN A 16 -6.63 34.37 2.93
CA GLN A 16 -6.65 35.71 3.55
C GLN A 16 -7.59 35.84 4.77
N GLY A 17 -7.69 34.78 5.58
CA GLY A 17 -8.55 34.73 6.76
C GLY A 17 -10.04 34.44 6.49
N ASN A 18 -10.42 34.24 5.23
CA ASN A 18 -11.79 33.84 4.84
C ASN A 18 -11.84 32.35 4.51
N ALA A 19 -12.79 31.63 5.13
CA ALA A 19 -13.01 30.22 4.84
C ALA A 19 -13.76 30.03 3.51
N LEU A 20 -13.25 29.15 2.66
CA LEU A 20 -13.86 28.76 1.39
C LEU A 20 -14.92 27.68 1.66
N VAL A 21 -16.12 28.12 2.03
CA VAL A 21 -17.20 27.21 2.47
C VAL A 21 -18.27 26.95 1.42
N ASP A 22 -18.31 27.74 0.34
CA ASP A 22 -19.31 27.60 -0.73
C ASP A 22 -18.76 26.78 -1.90
N ASN A 23 -19.24 25.55 -2.04
CA ASN A 23 -18.86 24.60 -3.09
C ASN A 23 -19.33 25.01 -4.51
N LYS A 24 -20.12 26.08 -4.65
CA LYS A 24 -20.55 26.61 -5.94
C LYS A 24 -19.65 27.71 -6.48
N LYS A 25 -18.74 28.24 -5.66
CA LYS A 25 -17.77 29.27 -6.05
C LYS A 25 -16.45 28.63 -6.47
N THR A 26 -15.90 29.09 -7.58
CA THR A 26 -14.59 28.69 -8.07
C THR A 26 -13.48 29.42 -7.32
N LEU A 27 -12.24 28.92 -7.38
CA LEU A 27 -11.08 29.61 -6.80
C LEU A 27 -10.90 31.03 -7.35
N LYS A 28 -11.26 31.25 -8.62
CA LYS A 28 -11.27 32.58 -9.25
C LYS A 28 -12.30 33.52 -8.62
N ASP A 29 -13.45 32.99 -8.17
CA ASP A 29 -14.47 33.78 -7.47
C ASP A 29 -14.05 34.18 -6.04
N TYR A 30 -13.01 33.53 -5.51
CA TYR A 30 -12.32 33.91 -4.27
C TYR A 30 -11.05 34.74 -4.51
N ASN A 31 -10.81 35.19 -5.76
CA ASN A 31 -9.63 35.92 -6.19
C ASN A 31 -8.28 35.19 -5.96
N ILE A 32 -8.29 33.85 -5.93
CA ILE A 32 -7.09 33.05 -5.75
C ILE A 32 -6.40 32.87 -7.10
N GLN A 33 -5.13 33.25 -7.18
CA GLN A 33 -4.28 33.15 -8.36
C GLN A 33 -3.19 32.08 -8.19
N ASP A 34 -2.50 31.78 -9.28
CA ASP A 34 -1.37 30.85 -9.27
C ASP A 34 -0.22 31.42 -8.43
N GLY A 35 0.24 30.66 -7.44
CA GLY A 35 1.26 31.09 -6.47
C GLY A 35 0.71 31.60 -5.13
N ASP A 36 -0.60 31.71 -4.97
CA ASP A 36 -1.22 32.14 -3.70
C ASP A 36 -1.16 31.05 -2.63
N LEU A 37 -0.82 31.47 -1.40
CA LEU A 37 -0.78 30.59 -0.24
C LEU A 37 -2.18 30.40 0.35
N VAL A 38 -2.67 29.16 0.33
CA VAL A 38 -3.92 28.74 0.98
C VAL A 38 -3.61 27.90 2.22
N LEU A 39 -4.33 28.16 3.31
CA LEU A 39 -4.16 27.46 4.57
C LEU A 39 -5.17 26.31 4.68
N LEU A 40 -4.67 25.08 4.78
CA LEU A 40 -5.47 23.90 5.06
C LEU A 40 -5.57 23.70 6.57
N LYS A 41 -6.76 23.91 7.15
CA LYS A 41 -7.05 23.61 8.55
C LYS A 41 -7.89 22.35 8.67
N ARG A 42 -7.52 21.49 9.61
CA ARG A 42 -8.36 20.37 10.03
C ARG A 42 -9.51 20.92 10.87
N VAL A 43 -10.75 20.79 10.39
CA VAL A 43 -11.94 21.13 11.17
C VAL A 43 -12.24 19.94 12.05
N GLN A 44 -11.97 20.08 13.35
CA GLN A 44 -12.56 19.17 14.32
C GLN A 44 -14.06 19.42 14.32
N VAL A 45 -14.85 18.43 13.92
CA VAL A 45 -16.31 18.45 14.08
C VAL A 45 -16.60 18.37 15.57
N ALA A 46 -16.55 19.51 16.24
CA ALA A 46 -16.91 19.65 17.64
C ALA A 46 -18.44 19.64 17.73
N ARG A 47 -18.99 18.49 18.13
CA ARG A 47 -20.32 18.44 18.74
C ARG A 47 -20.30 19.31 20.00
N THR A 48 -21.04 20.42 19.95
CA THR A 48 -21.58 21.20 21.08
C THR A 48 -20.98 20.96 22.47
N SER A 49 -20.01 21.79 22.87
CA SER A 49 -19.83 22.22 24.27
C SER A 49 -18.99 23.51 24.32
N ASN A 50 -19.32 24.39 25.27
CA ASN A 50 -18.80 25.77 25.41
C ASN A 50 -17.27 25.90 25.23
N PRO A 51 -16.79 26.77 24.30
CA PRO A 51 -15.36 26.93 23.99
C PRO A 51 -14.47 27.44 25.15
N SER A 52 -15.05 28.10 26.15
CA SER A 52 -14.31 28.70 27.27
C SER A 52 -13.85 27.69 28.32
N ASP A 53 -14.64 26.65 28.57
CA ASP A 53 -14.32 25.63 29.57
C ASP A 53 -13.28 24.62 29.05
N ASP A 54 -13.29 24.34 27.75
CA ASP A 54 -12.33 23.42 27.13
C ASP A 54 -10.93 24.05 27.06
N PHE A 55 -10.82 25.35 26.77
CA PHE A 55 -9.55 26.08 26.80
C PHE A 55 -8.98 26.17 28.22
N ALA A 56 -9.82 26.46 29.22
CA ALA A 56 -9.41 26.48 30.61
C ALA A 56 -8.99 25.10 31.14
N ARG A 57 -9.65 24.03 30.68
CA ARG A 57 -9.28 22.64 31.02
C ARG A 57 -7.93 22.26 30.40
N ILE A 58 -7.71 22.61 29.14
CA ILE A 58 -6.45 22.34 28.44
C ILE A 58 -5.29 23.11 29.10
N LEU A 59 -5.49 24.40 29.46
CA LEU A 59 -4.47 25.16 30.19
C LEU A 59 -4.13 24.50 31.53
N ARG A 60 -5.14 24.13 32.33
CA ARG A 60 -4.92 23.46 33.62
C ARG A 60 -4.16 22.14 33.46
N GLN A 61 -4.51 21.33 32.45
CA GLN A 61 -3.78 20.10 32.15
C GLN A 61 -2.31 20.37 31.80
N GLN A 62 -2.02 21.38 30.99
CA GLN A 62 -0.64 21.75 30.67
C GLN A 62 0.15 22.25 31.89
N TYR A 63 -0.48 23.04 32.78
CA TYR A 63 0.15 23.49 34.02
C TYR A 63 0.42 22.32 34.97
N GLU A 64 -0.54 21.42 35.17
CA GLU A 64 -0.36 20.23 36.01
C GLU A 64 0.70 19.26 35.46
N GLU A 65 0.75 19.06 34.14
CA GLU A 65 1.79 18.25 33.50
C GLU A 65 3.18 18.87 33.68
N ARG A 66 3.27 20.20 33.54
CA ARG A 66 4.52 20.93 33.75
C ARG A 66 4.99 20.85 35.20
N GLU A 67 4.09 21.06 36.17
CA GLU A 67 4.42 20.91 37.59
C GLU A 67 4.82 19.48 37.93
N LYS A 68 4.10 18.47 37.43
CA LYS A 68 4.49 17.06 37.61
C LYS A 68 5.87 16.78 37.04
N ARG A 69 6.19 17.33 35.87
CA ARG A 69 7.50 17.16 35.22
C ARG A 69 8.62 17.85 36.00
N GLU A 70 8.36 19.05 36.52
CA GLU A 70 9.31 19.79 37.37
C GLU A 70 9.53 19.10 38.72
N GLN A 71 8.47 18.59 39.36
CA GLN A 71 8.56 17.79 40.58
C GLN A 71 9.31 16.47 40.35
N LEU A 72 9.03 15.77 39.25
CA LEU A 72 9.75 14.54 38.91
C LEU A 72 11.24 14.83 38.69
N ARG A 73 11.56 15.92 37.98
CA ARG A 73 12.95 16.35 37.74
C ARG A 73 13.67 16.74 39.03
N GLN A 74 13.01 17.47 39.95
CA GLN A 74 13.58 17.81 41.25
C GLN A 74 13.80 16.56 42.11
N ARG A 75 12.87 15.60 42.11
CA ARG A 75 13.05 14.29 42.77
C ARG A 75 14.22 13.52 42.18
N MET A 76 14.38 13.49 40.86
CA MET A 76 15.53 12.84 40.21
C MET A 76 16.87 13.49 40.57
N LEU A 77 16.92 14.81 40.73
CA LEU A 77 18.13 15.55 41.11
C LEU A 77 18.51 15.39 42.59
N THR A 78 17.55 15.03 43.44
CA THR A 78 17.71 14.89 44.90
C THR A 78 17.69 13.43 45.37
N ALA A 79 17.35 12.49 44.49
CA ALA A 79 17.34 11.06 44.78
C ALA A 79 18.75 10.52 45.01
N ASP A 80 18.84 9.55 45.93
CA ASP A 80 20.07 8.81 46.20
C ASP A 80 20.52 8.05 44.92
N PRO A 81 21.80 8.10 44.54
CA PRO A 81 22.34 7.33 43.41
C PRO A 81 22.01 5.84 43.40
N PHE A 82 21.65 5.24 44.54
CA PHE A 82 21.27 3.83 44.70
C PHE A 82 19.75 3.57 44.78
N ASP A 83 18.92 4.59 44.58
CA ASP A 83 17.46 4.43 44.51
C ASP A 83 17.05 3.75 43.19
N THR A 84 16.51 2.54 43.31
CA THR A 84 16.12 1.69 42.18
C THR A 84 15.02 2.32 41.31
N GLU A 85 14.12 3.11 41.90
CA GLU A 85 13.04 3.77 41.14
C GLU A 85 13.58 4.96 40.34
N ALA A 86 14.50 5.74 40.92
CA ALA A 86 15.17 6.84 40.22
C ALA A 86 16.03 6.32 39.04
N GLN A 87 16.80 5.25 39.26
CA GLN A 87 17.59 4.61 38.20
C GLN A 87 16.71 4.08 37.05
N LYS A 88 15.56 3.48 37.38
CA LYS A 88 14.60 2.98 36.39
C LYS A 88 14.02 4.11 35.54
N LEU A 89 13.63 5.22 36.16
CA LEU A 89 13.12 6.39 35.44
C LEU A 89 14.19 7.03 34.54
N ILE A 90 15.44 7.11 35.02
CA ILE A 90 16.59 7.59 34.22
C ILE A 90 16.82 6.66 33.02
N ALA A 91 16.80 5.35 33.22
CA ALA A 91 16.96 4.36 32.15
C ALA A 91 15.84 4.44 31.11
N GLU A 92 14.59 4.66 31.54
CA GLU A 92 13.46 4.89 30.62
C GLU A 92 13.63 6.18 29.82
N GLU A 93 14.10 7.26 30.44
CA GLU A 93 14.33 8.53 29.75
C GLU A 93 15.48 8.43 28.72
N ILE A 94 16.58 7.76 29.08
CA ILE A 94 17.69 7.47 28.14
C ILE A 94 17.17 6.63 26.97
N LYS A 95 16.39 5.58 27.25
CA LYS A 95 15.79 4.74 26.21
C LYS A 95 14.92 5.55 25.27
N LYS A 96 14.03 6.41 25.79
CA LYS A 96 13.18 7.29 24.98
C LYS A 96 14.02 8.26 24.15
N SER A 97 15.04 8.88 24.75
CA SER A 97 15.97 9.78 24.07
C SER A 97 16.68 9.08 22.91
N ASN A 98 17.15 7.85 23.12
CA ASN A 98 17.83 7.08 22.07
C ASN A 98 16.87 6.71 20.92
N ILE A 99 15.63 6.32 21.23
CA ILE A 99 14.60 6.05 20.22
C ILE A 99 14.30 7.30 19.41
N GLN A 100 14.14 8.44 20.07
CA GLN A 100 13.86 9.72 19.44
C GLN A 100 15.00 10.17 18.53
N ALA A 101 16.24 10.13 19.02
CA ALA A 101 17.42 10.47 18.23
C ALA A 101 17.58 9.55 17.00
N ASN A 102 17.29 8.26 17.15
CA ASN A 102 17.29 7.32 16.02
C ASN A 102 16.20 7.64 14.99
N MET A 103 15.01 8.04 15.45
CA MET A 103 13.91 8.45 14.56
C MET A 103 14.26 9.75 13.81
N GLU A 104 14.83 10.74 14.51
CA GLU A 104 15.29 11.99 13.91
C GLU A 104 16.37 11.74 12.86
N ALA A 105 17.37 10.90 13.18
CA ALA A 105 18.39 10.50 12.22
C ALA A 105 17.79 9.77 11.01
N ALA A 106 16.81 8.90 11.22
CA ALA A 106 16.11 8.24 10.13
C ALA A 106 15.35 9.26 9.25
N MET A 107 14.71 10.27 9.84
CA MET A 107 14.01 11.31 9.08
C MET A 107 14.98 12.21 8.30
N GLU A 108 16.16 12.50 8.85
CA GLU A 108 17.19 13.33 8.21
C GLU A 108 17.90 12.60 7.07
N TYR A 109 18.32 11.35 7.30
CA TYR A 109 19.18 10.62 6.38
C TYR A 109 18.43 9.63 5.48
N ASN A 110 17.29 9.09 5.92
CA ASN A 110 16.49 8.11 5.18
C ASN A 110 14.99 8.49 5.16
N PRO A 111 14.62 9.70 4.69
CA PRO A 111 13.24 10.19 4.71
C PRO A 111 12.26 9.24 3.99
N GLU A 112 12.73 8.46 3.02
CA GLU A 112 11.96 7.43 2.31
C GLU A 112 11.43 6.31 3.23
N THR A 113 12.05 6.06 4.38
CA THR A 113 11.55 5.10 5.40
C THR A 113 10.16 5.51 5.92
N PHE A 114 9.84 6.79 5.83
CA PHE A 114 8.58 7.36 6.31
C PHE A 114 7.57 7.63 5.17
N GLY A 115 7.95 7.36 3.92
CA GLY A 115 7.08 7.46 2.75
C GLY A 115 6.27 6.19 2.49
N SER A 116 5.11 6.33 1.86
CA SER A 116 4.36 5.18 1.35
C SER A 116 5.00 4.66 0.06
N VAL A 117 5.49 3.43 0.07
CA VAL A 117 6.08 2.78 -1.12
C VAL A 117 4.98 2.46 -2.14
N ILE A 118 5.21 2.81 -3.41
CA ILE A 118 4.31 2.45 -4.51
C ILE A 118 4.51 0.96 -4.84
N MET A 119 3.41 0.20 -4.84
CA MET A 119 3.42 -1.21 -5.19
C MET A 119 3.63 -1.39 -6.71
N LEU A 120 4.39 -2.42 -7.10
CA LEU A 120 4.79 -2.65 -8.48
C LEU A 120 3.69 -3.40 -9.27
N TYR A 121 3.22 -2.79 -10.36
CA TYR A 121 2.23 -3.39 -11.24
C TYR A 121 2.66 -3.32 -12.71
N ILE A 122 2.36 -4.37 -13.46
CA ILE A 122 2.46 -4.37 -14.92
C ILE A 122 1.09 -4.59 -15.56
N ASN A 123 0.88 -3.98 -16.73
CA ASN A 123 -0.27 -4.31 -17.57
C ASN A 123 0.07 -5.56 -18.37
N CYS A 124 -0.89 -6.47 -18.47
CA CYS A 124 -0.77 -7.66 -19.30
C CYS A 124 -2.13 -8.04 -19.88
N ARG A 125 -2.16 -9.03 -20.76
CA ARG A 125 -3.39 -9.62 -21.26
C ARG A 125 -3.39 -11.11 -21.04
N VAL A 126 -4.53 -11.64 -20.61
CA VAL A 126 -4.76 -13.09 -20.52
C VAL A 126 -5.98 -13.39 -21.36
N ASN A 127 -5.86 -14.32 -22.30
CA ASN A 127 -6.93 -14.63 -23.26
C ASN A 127 -7.46 -13.36 -23.97
N GLY A 128 -6.58 -12.41 -24.31
CA GLY A 128 -6.92 -11.14 -24.96
C GLY A 128 -7.49 -10.05 -24.03
N HIS A 129 -7.89 -10.39 -22.81
CA HIS A 129 -8.47 -9.46 -21.84
C HIS A 129 -7.40 -8.77 -20.98
N PRO A 130 -7.50 -7.45 -20.71
CA PRO A 130 -6.53 -6.73 -19.89
C PRO A 130 -6.59 -7.17 -18.43
N VAL A 131 -5.41 -7.33 -17.82
CA VAL A 131 -5.18 -7.72 -16.43
C VAL A 131 -4.04 -6.88 -15.86
N LYS A 132 -4.20 -6.40 -14.62
CA LYS A 132 -3.10 -5.78 -13.87
C LYS A 132 -2.44 -6.83 -12.99
N ALA A 133 -1.17 -7.10 -13.21
CA ALA A 133 -0.38 -8.04 -12.43
C ALA A 133 0.40 -7.30 -11.35
N PHE A 134 0.21 -7.68 -10.09
CA PHE A 134 1.06 -7.27 -8.99
C PHE A 134 2.36 -8.06 -9.03
N ILE A 135 3.52 -7.40 -8.98
CA ILE A 135 4.83 -8.06 -8.98
C ILE A 135 5.31 -8.27 -7.55
N ASP A 136 5.50 -9.54 -7.15
CA ASP A 136 5.91 -9.89 -5.79
C ASP A 136 6.97 -10.98 -5.78
N SER A 137 8.24 -10.58 -5.61
CA SER A 137 9.35 -11.51 -5.46
C SER A 137 9.36 -12.22 -4.10
N GLY A 138 8.60 -11.73 -3.12
CA GLY A 138 8.42 -12.36 -1.81
C GLY A 138 7.42 -13.52 -1.84
N ALA A 139 6.55 -13.58 -2.86
CA ALA A 139 5.63 -14.68 -3.05
C ALA A 139 6.29 -15.84 -3.79
N GLN A 140 6.25 -17.05 -3.22
CA GLN A 140 6.82 -18.24 -3.86
C GLN A 140 6.05 -18.65 -5.13
N THR A 141 4.73 -18.45 -5.14
CA THR A 141 3.85 -18.95 -6.20
C THR A 141 3.07 -17.83 -6.86
N THR A 142 2.94 -17.88 -8.18
CA THR A 142 2.05 -17.01 -8.95
C THR A 142 0.59 -17.39 -8.74
N ILE A 143 -0.25 -16.38 -8.55
CA ILE A 143 -1.65 -16.55 -8.15
C ILE A 143 -2.57 -15.72 -9.06
N MET A 144 -3.77 -16.23 -9.33
CA MET A 144 -4.85 -15.50 -9.97
C MET A 144 -6.13 -15.60 -9.13
N SER A 145 -6.92 -14.53 -9.07
CA SER A 145 -8.24 -14.57 -8.42
C SER A 145 -9.27 -15.31 -9.27
N ALA A 146 -10.24 -15.96 -8.62
CA ALA A 146 -11.34 -16.64 -9.31
C ALA A 146 -12.15 -15.67 -10.18
N ALA A 147 -12.37 -14.45 -9.68
CA ALA A 147 -13.04 -13.38 -10.38
C ALA A 147 -12.29 -12.98 -11.67
N CYS A 148 -10.96 -12.88 -11.61
CA CYS A 148 -10.13 -12.63 -12.80
C CYS A 148 -10.23 -13.80 -13.78
N ALA A 149 -10.10 -15.05 -13.33
CA ALA A 149 -10.20 -16.23 -14.19
C ALA A 149 -11.56 -16.32 -14.92
N ALA A 150 -12.65 -15.95 -14.26
CA ALA A 150 -13.97 -15.85 -14.86
C ALA A 150 -14.06 -14.70 -15.88
N ARG A 151 -13.57 -13.51 -15.51
CA ARG A 151 -13.59 -12.31 -16.35
C ARG A 151 -12.81 -12.49 -17.65
N VAL A 152 -11.70 -13.22 -17.61
CA VAL A 152 -10.87 -13.52 -18.79
C VAL A 152 -11.25 -14.85 -19.47
N ASN A 153 -12.35 -15.47 -19.06
CA ASN A 153 -12.92 -16.69 -19.66
C ASN A 153 -11.97 -17.91 -19.68
N ILE A 154 -11.25 -18.15 -18.58
CA ILE A 154 -10.34 -19.30 -18.43
C ILE A 154 -10.72 -20.26 -17.30
N THR A 155 -11.87 -20.08 -16.66
CA THR A 155 -12.35 -20.95 -15.56
C THR A 155 -12.36 -22.43 -15.92
N ARG A 156 -12.64 -22.79 -17.19
CA ARG A 156 -12.60 -24.17 -17.69
C ARG A 156 -11.23 -24.86 -17.59
N LEU A 157 -10.15 -24.09 -17.41
CA LEU A 157 -8.78 -24.61 -17.28
C LEU A 157 -8.39 -24.89 -15.81
N ILE A 158 -9.28 -24.59 -14.86
CA ILE A 158 -9.00 -24.79 -13.43
C ILE A 158 -9.10 -26.27 -13.10
N ASP A 159 -7.98 -26.88 -12.74
CA ASP A 159 -7.91 -28.23 -12.21
C ASP A 159 -8.17 -28.23 -10.70
N THR A 160 -9.36 -28.68 -10.31
CA THR A 160 -9.82 -28.71 -8.92
C THR A 160 -9.16 -29.80 -8.08
N ARG A 161 -8.40 -30.74 -8.68
CA ARG A 161 -7.59 -31.72 -7.92
C ARG A 161 -6.49 -31.03 -7.11
N TRP A 162 -6.14 -29.80 -7.49
CA TRP A 162 -5.19 -28.94 -6.81
C TRP A 162 -5.86 -27.94 -5.86
N ALA A 163 -7.14 -28.13 -5.54
CA ALA A 163 -7.82 -27.36 -4.51
C ALA A 163 -7.20 -27.62 -3.14
N GLY A 164 -7.24 -26.62 -2.27
CA GLY A 164 -6.64 -26.72 -0.96
C GLY A 164 -6.68 -25.42 -0.17
N ILE A 165 -5.84 -25.34 0.85
CA ILE A 165 -5.74 -24.17 1.71
C ILE A 165 -4.30 -23.66 1.64
N ALA A 166 -4.12 -22.42 1.17
CA ALA A 166 -2.86 -21.71 1.24
C ALA A 166 -2.68 -21.17 2.66
N LYS A 167 -1.56 -21.51 3.30
CA LYS A 167 -1.13 -20.94 4.58
C LYS A 167 0.04 -19.98 4.32
N GLY A 168 -0.20 -18.68 4.54
CA GLY A 168 0.78 -17.60 4.37
C GLY A 168 0.45 -16.42 5.30
N VAL A 169 0.49 -15.18 4.80
CA VAL A 169 -0.10 -14.01 5.50
C VAL A 169 -1.63 -14.17 5.51
N GLY A 170 -2.13 -15.04 6.38
CA GLY A 170 -3.53 -15.47 6.44
C GLY A 170 -3.78 -16.85 5.83
N VAL A 171 -5.04 -17.28 5.96
CA VAL A 171 -5.56 -18.54 5.42
C VAL A 171 -6.42 -18.22 4.21
N GLN A 172 -6.07 -18.76 3.05
CA GLN A 172 -6.82 -18.51 1.80
C GLN A 172 -7.20 -19.84 1.13
N ARG A 173 -8.39 -19.87 0.50
CA ARG A 173 -8.90 -21.06 -0.18
C ARG A 173 -8.43 -21.08 -1.64
N ILE A 174 -7.69 -22.13 -1.99
CA ILE A 174 -7.32 -22.44 -3.38
C ILE A 174 -8.45 -23.25 -4.01
N ILE A 175 -9.04 -22.73 -5.07
CA ILE A 175 -10.09 -23.40 -5.87
C ILE A 175 -9.49 -24.48 -6.76
N GLY A 176 -8.29 -24.26 -7.26
CA GLY A 176 -7.57 -25.21 -8.11
C GLY A 176 -6.34 -24.57 -8.73
N ARG A 177 -5.79 -25.23 -9.76
CA ARG A 177 -4.61 -24.75 -10.49
C ARG A 177 -4.88 -24.67 -11.98
N ILE A 178 -4.46 -23.60 -12.62
CA ILE A 178 -4.32 -23.53 -14.07
C ILE A 178 -2.89 -23.89 -14.40
N HIS A 179 -2.70 -25.01 -15.11
CA HIS A 179 -1.36 -25.57 -15.35
C HIS A 179 -0.56 -24.78 -16.37
N MET A 180 -1.24 -24.24 -17.39
CA MET A 180 -0.58 -23.51 -18.46
C MET A 180 -1.55 -22.57 -19.18
N VAL A 181 -1.15 -21.31 -19.33
CA VAL A 181 -1.75 -20.32 -20.20
C VAL A 181 -0.70 -19.31 -20.65
N GLN A 182 -0.94 -18.59 -21.74
CA GLN A 182 -0.10 -17.49 -22.17
C GLN A 182 -0.57 -16.18 -21.56
N ILE A 183 0.35 -15.41 -20.98
CA ILE A 183 0.16 -14.03 -20.57
C ILE A 183 0.90 -13.14 -21.58
N ALA A 184 0.21 -12.21 -22.21
CA ALA A 184 0.85 -11.24 -23.09
C ALA A 184 1.29 -10.01 -22.30
N ILE A 185 2.56 -9.64 -22.39
CA ILE A 185 3.10 -8.39 -21.86
C ILE A 185 3.71 -7.66 -23.05
N GLU A 186 3.13 -6.51 -23.40
CA GLU A 186 3.43 -5.82 -24.66
C GLU A 186 3.33 -6.77 -25.88
N ASN A 187 4.44 -7.09 -26.53
CA ASN A 187 4.50 -7.94 -27.73
C ASN A 187 4.88 -9.40 -27.44
N ASP A 188 5.18 -9.72 -26.19
CA ASP A 188 5.74 -11.01 -25.82
C ASP A 188 4.74 -11.86 -25.04
N PHE A 189 4.93 -13.17 -25.09
CA PHE A 189 4.04 -14.15 -24.49
C PHE A 189 4.80 -15.00 -23.47
N LEU A 190 4.34 -14.96 -22.23
CA LEU A 190 4.90 -15.74 -21.13
C LEU A 190 3.99 -16.93 -20.81
N THR A 191 4.55 -18.13 -20.94
CA THR A 191 3.87 -19.37 -20.53
C THR A 191 3.83 -19.44 -19.00
N THR A 192 2.64 -19.37 -18.42
CA THR A 192 2.46 -19.25 -16.96
C THR A 192 1.46 -20.26 -16.40
N SER A 193 1.71 -20.67 -15.15
CA SER A 193 0.79 -21.45 -14.32
C SER A 193 0.29 -20.63 -13.14
N PHE A 194 -0.96 -20.84 -12.71
CA PHE A 194 -1.56 -20.11 -11.59
C PHE A 194 -2.14 -21.05 -10.54
N SER A 195 -1.90 -20.76 -9.26
CA SER A 195 -2.83 -21.17 -8.21
C SER A 195 -4.03 -20.22 -8.24
N VAL A 196 -5.26 -20.73 -8.26
CA VAL A 196 -6.47 -19.90 -8.32
C VAL A 196 -7.07 -19.76 -6.93
N LEU A 197 -7.12 -18.55 -6.38
CA LEU A 197 -7.70 -18.26 -5.08
C LEU A 197 -9.13 -17.74 -5.20
N GLU A 198 -9.98 -18.09 -4.25
CA GLU A 198 -11.37 -17.62 -4.20
C GLU A 198 -11.45 -16.10 -4.00
N ASP A 199 -10.93 -15.64 -2.87
CA ASP A 199 -11.02 -14.25 -2.44
C ASP A 199 -9.64 -13.62 -2.43
N GLN A 200 -9.41 -12.71 -3.36
CA GLN A 200 -8.17 -11.94 -3.43
C GLN A 200 -8.49 -10.54 -3.98
N PRO A 201 -7.95 -9.46 -3.37
CA PRO A 201 -8.27 -8.09 -3.77
C PRO A 201 -7.70 -7.69 -5.14
N MET A 202 -6.64 -8.36 -5.58
CA MET A 202 -5.99 -8.13 -6.87
C MET A 202 -6.31 -9.26 -7.86
N ASP A 203 -6.25 -8.95 -9.15
CA ASP A 203 -6.54 -9.90 -10.23
C ASP A 203 -5.49 -11.02 -10.32
N MET A 204 -4.22 -10.61 -10.35
CA MET A 204 -3.10 -11.51 -10.57
C MET A 204 -1.88 -11.04 -9.77
N LEU A 205 -1.16 -11.99 -9.20
CA LEU A 205 0.13 -11.80 -8.54
C LEU A 205 1.17 -12.64 -9.27
N LEU A 206 2.21 -12.00 -9.81
CA LEU A 206 3.35 -12.64 -10.44
C LEU A 206 4.43 -12.91 -9.39
N GLY A 207 4.52 -14.18 -8.99
CA GLY A 207 5.41 -14.66 -7.96
C GLY A 207 6.78 -15.06 -8.49
N LEU A 208 7.67 -15.38 -7.55
CA LEU A 208 9.06 -15.74 -7.82
C LEU A 208 9.23 -16.95 -8.74
N ASP A 209 8.27 -17.89 -8.74
CA ASP A 209 8.25 -19.04 -9.65
C ASP A 209 8.26 -18.63 -11.12
N MET A 210 7.44 -17.66 -11.51
CA MET A 210 7.36 -17.16 -12.88
C MET A 210 8.42 -16.11 -13.18
N LEU A 211 8.76 -15.26 -12.20
CA LEU A 211 9.85 -14.30 -12.35
C LEU A 211 11.18 -15.02 -12.66
N LYS A 212 11.49 -16.11 -11.93
CA LYS A 212 12.69 -16.91 -12.20
C LYS A 212 12.60 -17.68 -13.51
N ARG A 213 11.44 -18.28 -13.81
CA ARG A 213 11.26 -19.07 -15.03
C ARG A 213 11.54 -18.27 -16.29
N HIS A 214 11.04 -17.04 -16.35
CA HIS A 214 11.18 -16.16 -17.51
C HIS A 214 12.34 -15.16 -17.38
N GLN A 215 13.22 -15.38 -16.38
CA GLN A 215 14.38 -14.52 -16.10
C GLN A 215 14.02 -13.03 -16.10
N VAL A 216 12.91 -12.69 -15.44
CA VAL A 216 12.37 -11.33 -15.43
C VAL A 216 13.34 -10.41 -14.72
N GLN A 217 13.74 -9.33 -15.39
CA GLN A 217 14.49 -8.22 -14.79
C GLN A 217 13.50 -7.11 -14.44
N ILE A 218 13.57 -6.65 -13.20
CA ILE A 218 12.75 -5.56 -12.68
C ILE A 218 13.69 -4.38 -12.42
N ALA A 219 13.56 -3.32 -13.20
CA ALA A 219 14.29 -2.09 -13.02
C ALA A 219 13.33 -0.98 -12.57
N ILE A 220 13.68 -0.30 -11.49
CA ILE A 220 12.94 0.86 -10.99
C ILE A 220 13.87 2.05 -11.14
N GLU A 221 13.56 2.93 -12.08
CA GLU A 221 14.36 4.11 -12.37
C GLU A 221 13.45 5.33 -12.44
N ASN A 222 13.72 6.35 -11.64
CA ASN A 222 12.95 7.60 -11.59
C ASN A 222 11.43 7.38 -11.40
N ASP A 223 11.05 6.47 -10.49
CA ASP A 223 9.66 6.03 -10.24
C ASP A 223 8.96 5.30 -11.40
N PHE A 224 9.68 4.95 -12.47
CA PHE A 224 9.17 4.12 -13.55
C PHE A 224 9.62 2.67 -13.38
N LEU A 225 8.65 1.76 -13.52
CA LEU A 225 8.89 0.33 -13.57
C LEU A 225 9.15 -0.10 -15.02
N THR A 226 10.34 -0.64 -15.28
CA THR A 226 10.67 -1.30 -16.55
C THR A 226 10.85 -2.79 -16.29
N THR A 227 10.24 -3.62 -17.13
CA THR A 227 10.40 -5.08 -17.09
C THR A 227 10.91 -5.60 -18.41
N SER A 228 11.94 -6.44 -18.36
CA SER A 228 12.38 -7.26 -19.48
C SER A 228 12.37 -8.73 -19.05
N PHE A 229 12.26 -9.64 -20.01
CA PHE A 229 12.25 -11.08 -19.76
C PHE A 229 12.92 -11.81 -20.90
N SER A 230 13.43 -13.00 -20.60
CA SER A 230 13.98 -13.89 -21.62
C SER A 230 12.88 -14.83 -22.07
N VAL A 231 12.50 -14.76 -23.34
CA VAL A 231 11.57 -15.70 -23.94
C VAL A 231 12.30 -17.04 -24.08
N LEU A 232 11.96 -18.01 -23.23
CA LEU A 232 12.38 -19.39 -23.43
C LEU A 232 11.67 -19.91 -24.69
N GLU A 233 12.39 -20.57 -25.61
CA GLU A 233 11.87 -21.06 -26.89
C GLU A 233 10.44 -21.63 -26.78
N ASP A 234 9.52 -21.02 -27.54
CA ASP A 234 8.10 -21.35 -27.54
C ASP A 234 7.87 -22.85 -27.79
N GLN A 235 7.14 -23.50 -26.88
CA GLN A 235 6.41 -24.71 -27.26
C GLN A 235 5.15 -24.26 -27.99
N PRO A 236 4.90 -24.68 -29.25
CA PRO A 236 3.75 -24.22 -30.02
C PRO A 236 2.43 -24.53 -29.29
N MET A 237 1.71 -23.48 -28.91
CA MET A 237 0.50 -23.53 -28.08
C MET A 237 -0.81 -23.79 -28.87
N ASP A 238 -0.73 -24.05 -30.17
CA ASP A 238 -1.88 -24.39 -31.02
C ASP A 238 -2.67 -25.61 -30.50
N MET A 239 -2.04 -26.44 -29.65
CA MET A 239 -2.61 -27.66 -29.10
C MET A 239 -3.65 -27.45 -27.98
N LEU A 240 -3.67 -26.29 -27.29
CA LEU A 240 -4.41 -26.13 -26.03
C LEU A 240 -5.66 -25.25 -26.07
N LEU A 241 -5.85 -24.46 -27.14
CA LEU A 241 -7.06 -23.65 -27.31
C LEU A 241 -8.20 -24.40 -28.03
N GLY A 242 -7.99 -25.65 -28.45
CA GLY A 242 -9.00 -26.44 -29.19
C GLY A 242 -9.33 -25.89 -30.58
N LEU A 243 -8.70 -24.80 -31.02
CA LEU A 243 -8.83 -24.23 -32.37
C LEU A 243 -8.35 -25.21 -33.45
N ASP A 244 -7.38 -26.09 -33.12
CA ASP A 244 -6.95 -27.17 -34.01
C ASP A 244 -7.99 -28.29 -34.20
N MET A 245 -8.83 -28.56 -33.19
CA MET A 245 -9.91 -29.55 -33.32
C MET A 245 -11.02 -29.05 -34.25
N LEU A 246 -11.27 -27.74 -34.27
CA LEU A 246 -12.23 -27.10 -35.19
C LEU A 246 -11.72 -27.09 -36.64
N LYS A 247 -10.41 -26.90 -36.85
CA LYS A 247 -9.81 -26.93 -38.19
C LYS A 247 -9.81 -28.32 -38.83
N ARG A 248 -9.76 -29.40 -38.03
CA ARG A 248 -9.76 -30.80 -38.53
C ARG A 248 -11.13 -31.31 -38.99
N HIS A 249 -12.22 -30.60 -38.70
CA HIS A 249 -13.58 -30.98 -39.12
C HIS A 249 -14.09 -30.17 -40.32
N GLN A 250 -13.23 -29.36 -40.95
CA GLN A 250 -13.55 -28.58 -42.16
C GLN A 250 -12.68 -28.97 -43.36
N ALA A 251 -12.00 -30.11 -43.31
CA ALA A 251 -11.23 -30.68 -44.42
C ALA A 251 -11.86 -32.01 -44.88
#